data_AF-A0A973G0A7-F1
#
_entry.id   AF-A0A973G0A7-F1
#
_cell.length_a   1.000
_cell.length_b   1.000
_cell.length_c   1.000
_cell.angle_alpha   90.00
_cell.angle_beta   90.00
_cell.angle_gamma   90.00
#
_symmetry.space_group_name_H-M   'P 1'
#
loop_
_entity.id
_entity.type
_entity.pdbx_description
1 polymer ?
#
loop_
_entity_poly.entity_id
_entity_poly.type
_entity_poly.pdbx_seq_one_letter_code
_entity_poly.pdbx_strand_id
1 'polypeptide(L)'
;LLAQNRDEIYLTRGNKPVLSPVLRSLETAWLRGMKKILVIGAACHIHALRDFQERFDYLREMEILTIGIPCVDNVDRANWHWILERMSRSPETVRFMEFMQDFRIHIGHTDGSIEKVPFFSLPEELADPGIFPEACMSCFDYLNSLADITVGYIGAELIEGEKLQWVLVRTPEGKRLVELIREELARCPETGTWECRKFVLNASKGIMENMRETGKEYSKKRKIPLWLGQLMAAGLRLTGPKGIGFAHYSVDYHLIRHYYFVKSRFPDMLETLVPRHVPEILSEYGLPL
;
A
#
# COMPACT_ATOMS: atom_id res chain seq x y z
N LEU A 1 7.83 16.66 -7.81
CA LEU A 1 8.19 17.21 -9.13
C LEU A 1 6.88 17.58 -9.81
N LEU A 2 6.77 18.78 -10.39
CA LEU A 2 5.68 19.11 -11.32
C LEU A 2 6.17 18.75 -12.73
N ALA A 3 5.96 17.49 -13.13
CA ALA A 3 6.43 17.01 -14.42
C ALA A 3 5.57 17.61 -15.56
N GLN A 4 6.21 18.15 -16.59
CA GLN A 4 5.56 18.83 -17.72
C GLN A 4 5.91 18.22 -19.08
N ASN A 5 6.84 17.27 -19.13
CA ASN A 5 7.18 16.54 -20.34
C ASN A 5 7.36 15.04 -20.05
N ARG A 6 7.42 14.26 -21.12
CA ARG A 6 7.51 12.80 -21.08
C ARG A 6 8.74 12.32 -20.30
N ASP A 7 9.89 12.97 -20.48
CA ASP A 7 11.14 12.54 -19.86
C ASP A 7 11.11 12.77 -18.34
N GLU A 8 10.55 13.90 -17.89
CA GLU A 8 10.29 14.17 -16.47
C GLU A 8 9.34 13.14 -15.85
N ILE A 9 8.31 12.71 -16.58
CA ILE A 9 7.40 11.65 -16.13
C ILE A 9 8.20 10.34 -15.99
N TYR A 10 9.00 9.95 -16.99
CA TYR A 10 9.81 8.73 -16.93
C TYR A 10 10.83 8.72 -15.79
N LEU A 11 11.39 9.88 -15.41
CA LEU A 11 12.29 9.98 -14.26
C LEU A 11 11.60 9.62 -12.93
N THR A 12 10.27 9.73 -12.86
CA THR A 12 9.52 9.37 -11.65
C THR A 12 9.19 7.88 -11.52
N ARG A 13 9.52 7.05 -12.52
CA ARG A 13 9.17 5.61 -12.55
C ARG A 13 9.64 4.82 -11.33
N GLY A 14 8.85 3.82 -10.94
CA GLY A 14 9.14 2.90 -9.85
C GLY A 14 8.66 3.40 -8.48
N ASN A 15 8.39 2.44 -7.59
CA ASN A 15 7.97 2.69 -6.22
C ASN A 15 9.14 3.23 -5.38
N LYS A 16 8.88 4.26 -4.57
CA LYS A 16 9.79 4.74 -3.51
C LYS A 16 9.04 4.54 -2.21
N PRO A 17 9.34 3.49 -1.42
CA PRO A 17 8.58 3.12 -0.23
C PRO A 17 8.97 4.03 0.94
N VAL A 18 8.87 5.35 0.74
CA VAL A 18 9.03 6.37 1.77
C VAL A 18 7.94 7.43 1.62
N LEU A 19 7.63 8.15 2.70
CA LEU A 19 6.72 9.29 2.64
C LEU A 19 7.22 10.33 1.62
N SER A 20 6.29 10.92 0.85
CA SER A 20 6.59 11.88 -0.21
C SER A 20 5.58 13.03 -0.22
N PRO A 21 6.02 14.31 -0.24
CA PRO A 21 5.10 15.45 -0.23
C PRO A 21 4.55 15.74 -1.64
N VAL A 22 3.73 14.82 -2.18
CA VAL A 22 3.23 14.86 -3.57
C VAL A 22 2.54 16.20 -3.90
N LEU A 23 1.71 16.70 -2.98
CA LEU A 23 0.89 17.89 -3.21
C LEU A 23 1.65 19.22 -3.13
N ARG A 24 2.93 19.22 -2.74
CA ARG A 24 3.74 20.46 -2.64
C ARG A 24 3.80 21.24 -3.95
N SER A 25 3.58 20.56 -5.07
CA SER A 25 3.65 21.17 -6.41
C SER A 25 2.34 21.83 -6.87
N LEU A 26 1.24 21.71 -6.10
CA LEU A 26 -0.06 22.29 -6.47
C LEU A 26 -0.03 23.82 -6.52
N GLU A 27 0.60 24.46 -5.53
CA GLU A 27 0.75 25.92 -5.50
C GLU A 27 1.51 26.42 -6.73
N THR A 28 2.61 25.76 -7.09
CA THR A 28 3.38 26.08 -8.30
C THR A 28 2.55 25.92 -9.57
N ALA A 29 1.73 24.87 -9.65
CA ALA A 29 0.84 24.66 -10.80
C ALA A 29 -0.17 25.80 -10.93
N TRP A 30 -0.76 26.24 -9.81
CA TRP A 30 -1.68 27.37 -9.77
C TRP A 30 -1.03 28.69 -10.15
N LEU A 31 0.13 29.03 -9.55
CA LEU A 31 0.88 30.26 -9.85
C LEU A 31 1.30 30.36 -11.33
N ARG A 32 1.46 29.23 -12.01
CA ARG A 32 1.74 29.15 -13.45
C ARG A 32 0.50 29.21 -14.33
N GLY A 33 -0.69 29.35 -13.74
CA GLY A 33 -1.95 29.42 -14.45
C GLY A 33 -2.37 28.10 -15.12
N MET A 34 -1.87 26.96 -14.65
CA MET A 34 -2.24 25.66 -15.20
C MET A 34 -3.74 25.42 -15.02
N LYS A 35 -4.40 24.92 -16.07
CA LYS A 35 -5.84 24.64 -16.06
C LYS A 35 -6.18 23.16 -15.90
N LYS A 36 -5.24 22.28 -16.22
CA LYS A 36 -5.41 20.83 -16.13
C LYS A 36 -4.18 20.21 -15.49
N ILE A 37 -4.39 19.34 -14.50
CA ILE A 37 -3.31 18.60 -13.86
C ILE A 37 -3.71 17.15 -13.64
N LEU A 38 -2.71 16.27 -13.67
CA LEU A 38 -2.82 14.88 -13.28
C LEU A 38 -2.06 14.70 -11.96
N VAL A 39 -2.74 14.21 -10.92
CA VAL A 39 -2.12 13.90 -9.63
C VAL A 39 -2.01 12.40 -9.47
N ILE A 40 -0.79 11.91 -9.23
CA ILE A 40 -0.50 10.50 -8.96
C ILE A 40 -0.03 10.37 -7.52
N GLY A 41 -0.74 9.61 -6.68
CA GLY A 41 -0.37 9.50 -5.28
C GLY A 41 -1.15 8.44 -4.48
N ALA A 42 -0.64 8.14 -3.29
CA ALA A 42 -1.32 7.35 -2.26
C ALA A 42 -2.62 8.02 -1.75
N ALA A 43 -3.44 7.27 -1.04
CA ALA A 43 -4.76 7.70 -0.60
C ALA A 43 -4.74 8.98 0.25
N CYS A 44 -3.84 9.09 1.22
CA CYS A 44 -3.73 10.29 2.06
C CYS A 44 -3.50 11.58 1.24
N HIS A 45 -2.78 11.50 0.10
CA HIS A 45 -2.63 12.63 -0.81
C HIS A 45 -3.95 12.97 -1.51
N ILE A 46 -4.71 11.96 -1.94
CA ILE A 46 -5.95 12.20 -2.65
C ILE A 46 -7.03 12.73 -1.70
N HIS A 47 -7.09 12.25 -0.45
CA HIS A 47 -7.94 12.83 0.59
C HIS A 47 -7.64 14.31 0.82
N ALA A 48 -6.38 14.67 1.07
CA ALA A 48 -5.99 16.06 1.25
C ALA A 48 -6.26 16.92 0.00
N LEU A 49 -6.05 16.37 -1.20
CA LEU A 49 -6.36 17.04 -2.45
C LEU A 49 -7.85 17.33 -2.59
N ARG A 50 -8.73 16.37 -2.28
CA ARG A 50 -10.19 16.56 -2.39
C ARG A 50 -10.71 17.55 -1.35
N ASP A 51 -10.23 17.49 -0.10
CA ASP A 51 -10.55 18.51 0.92
C ASP A 51 -10.13 19.91 0.45
N PHE A 52 -8.92 20.05 -0.09
CA PHE A 52 -8.42 21.32 -0.58
C PHE A 52 -9.21 21.81 -1.81
N GLN A 53 -9.58 20.90 -2.71
CA GLN A 53 -10.39 21.22 -3.88
C GLN A 53 -11.78 21.75 -3.50
N GLU A 54 -12.39 21.22 -2.43
CA GLU A 54 -13.65 21.72 -1.91
C GLU A 54 -13.51 23.11 -1.26
N ARG A 55 -12.42 23.35 -0.53
CA ARG A 55 -12.23 24.55 0.28
C ARG A 55 -11.62 25.75 -0.46
N PHE A 56 -10.87 25.51 -1.53
CA PHE A 56 -10.13 26.56 -2.23
C PHE A 56 -10.55 26.71 -3.69
N ASP A 57 -11.12 27.88 -4.03
CA ASP A 57 -11.68 28.18 -5.35
C ASP A 57 -10.69 27.96 -6.49
N TYR A 58 -9.41 28.28 -6.26
CA TYR A 58 -8.38 28.14 -7.28
C TYR A 58 -8.10 26.69 -7.71
N LEU A 59 -8.38 25.70 -6.85
CA LEU A 59 -8.34 24.29 -7.22
C LEU A 59 -9.66 23.83 -7.82
N ARG A 60 -10.78 24.41 -7.39
CA ARG A 60 -12.12 24.09 -7.91
C ARG A 60 -12.26 24.43 -9.39
N GLU A 61 -11.58 25.48 -9.86
CA GLU A 61 -11.56 25.88 -11.27
C GLU A 61 -10.58 25.05 -12.14
N MET A 62 -9.73 24.23 -11.53
CA MET A 62 -8.79 23.37 -12.25
C MET A 62 -9.44 22.01 -12.56
N GLU A 63 -9.19 21.50 -13.77
CA GLU A 63 -9.49 20.11 -14.09
C GLU A 63 -8.41 19.22 -13.46
N ILE A 64 -8.76 18.49 -12.41
CA ILE A 64 -7.84 17.63 -11.65
C ILE A 64 -8.22 16.17 -11.86
N LEU A 65 -7.39 15.45 -12.61
CA LEU A 65 -7.48 14.00 -12.78
C LEU A 65 -6.57 13.31 -11.76
N THR A 66 -6.97 12.13 -11.28
CA THR A 66 -6.24 11.42 -10.21
C THR A 66 -5.98 9.95 -10.54
N ILE A 67 -4.73 9.53 -10.38
CA ILE A 67 -4.31 8.12 -10.42
C ILE A 67 -3.85 7.74 -9.02
N GLY A 68 -4.67 6.93 -8.37
CA GLY A 68 -4.40 6.38 -7.06
C GLY A 68 -3.41 5.23 -7.11
N ILE A 69 -2.51 5.21 -6.13
CA ILE A 69 -1.66 4.06 -5.83
C ILE A 69 -2.22 3.40 -4.56
N PRO A 70 -2.51 2.08 -4.56
CA PRO A 70 -2.82 1.38 -3.31
C PRO A 70 -1.63 1.47 -2.35
N CYS A 71 -1.87 1.88 -1.11
CA CYS A 71 -0.78 2.15 -0.18
C CYS A 71 -1.10 1.75 1.26
N VAL A 72 -0.15 1.04 1.86
CA VAL A 72 -0.02 0.71 3.29
C VAL A 72 1.47 0.70 3.63
N ASP A 73 1.81 0.76 4.92
CA ASP A 73 3.17 0.49 5.43
C ASP A 73 4.28 1.29 4.78
N ASN A 74 3.97 2.54 4.42
CA ASN A 74 4.99 3.48 4.02
C ASN A 74 5.89 3.84 5.22
N VAL A 75 7.12 4.28 4.98
CA VAL A 75 8.08 4.54 6.06
C VAL A 75 8.68 5.94 5.99
N ASP A 76 9.24 6.40 7.11
CA ASP A 76 10.07 7.60 7.10
C ASP A 76 11.33 7.34 6.28
N ARG A 77 11.71 8.32 5.46
CA ARG A 77 12.97 8.29 4.70
C ARG A 77 14.19 8.11 5.61
N ALA A 78 14.16 8.66 6.83
CA ALA A 78 15.24 8.50 7.81
C ALA A 78 15.46 7.03 8.22
N ASN A 79 14.39 6.23 8.24
CA ASN A 79 14.45 4.80 8.60
C ASN A 79 14.79 3.90 7.41
N TRP A 80 14.70 4.42 6.18
CA TRP A 80 14.76 3.59 4.98
C TRP A 80 16.04 2.75 4.85
N HIS A 81 17.21 3.35 5.10
CA HIS A 81 18.48 2.63 5.03
C HIS A 81 18.57 1.52 6.09
N TRP A 82 18.17 1.82 7.32
CA TRP A 82 18.10 0.86 8.42
C TRP A 82 17.19 -0.33 8.10
N ILE A 83 16.06 -0.10 7.42
CA ILE A 83 15.14 -1.17 6.97
C ILE A 83 15.83 -2.05 5.91
N LEU A 84 16.46 -1.44 4.91
CA LEU A 84 17.11 -2.18 3.82
C LEU A 84 18.23 -3.10 4.32
N GLU A 85 19.05 -2.64 5.26
CA GLU A 85 20.12 -3.46 5.87
C GLU A 85 19.60 -4.73 6.55
N ARG A 86 18.34 -4.72 7.01
CA ARG A 86 17.71 -5.86 7.70
C ARG A 86 16.97 -6.80 6.75
N MET A 87 16.52 -6.26 5.62
CA MET A 87 15.76 -7.01 4.62
C MET A 87 16.67 -7.67 3.59
N SER A 88 17.64 -6.94 3.04
CA SER A 88 18.46 -7.40 1.91
C SER A 88 19.88 -7.79 2.33
N ARG A 89 20.47 -8.73 1.59
CA ARG A 89 21.91 -9.05 1.70
C ARG A 89 22.82 -7.99 1.05
N SER A 90 22.26 -7.17 0.15
CA SER A 90 22.98 -6.17 -0.65
C SER A 90 22.19 -4.85 -0.70
N PRO A 91 22.03 -4.15 0.44
CA PRO A 91 21.17 -2.97 0.54
C PRO A 91 21.55 -1.85 -0.43
N GLU A 92 22.85 -1.66 -0.71
CA GLU A 92 23.36 -0.59 -1.59
C GLU A 92 22.94 -0.72 -3.05
N THR A 93 22.58 -1.92 -3.50
CA THR A 93 22.20 -2.16 -4.90
C THR A 93 20.68 -2.18 -5.09
N VAL A 94 19.89 -2.02 -4.02
CA VAL A 94 18.43 -2.08 -4.08
C VAL A 94 17.87 -0.91 -4.91
N ARG A 95 17.00 -1.25 -5.87
CA ARG A 95 16.31 -0.32 -6.76
C ARG A 95 14.82 -0.19 -6.45
N PHE A 96 14.19 -1.31 -6.11
CA PHE A 96 12.79 -1.33 -5.70
C PHE A 96 12.56 -2.51 -4.75
N MET A 97 11.47 -2.45 -4.01
CA MET A 97 11.06 -3.47 -3.07
C MET A 97 9.54 -3.54 -3.06
N GLU A 98 8.98 -4.75 -3.06
CA GLU A 98 7.53 -4.94 -3.05
C GLU A 98 7.14 -6.16 -2.20
N PHE A 99 6.07 -6.05 -1.42
CA PHE A 99 5.54 -7.12 -0.59
C PHE A 99 4.54 -7.96 -1.41
N MET A 100 5.02 -9.04 -2.00
CA MET A 100 4.29 -9.76 -3.04
C MET A 100 3.33 -10.82 -2.49
N GLN A 101 2.37 -11.20 -3.33
CA GLN A 101 1.26 -12.12 -3.04
C GLN A 101 1.71 -13.55 -2.72
N ASP A 102 2.99 -13.89 -2.95
CA ASP A 102 3.59 -15.17 -2.57
C ASP A 102 4.22 -15.18 -1.17
N PHE A 103 3.85 -14.20 -0.32
CA PHE A 103 4.32 -14.06 1.06
C PHE A 103 5.83 -13.81 1.19
N ARG A 104 6.40 -13.18 0.15
CA ARG A 104 7.81 -12.79 0.07
C ARG A 104 7.92 -11.33 -0.34
N ILE A 105 8.94 -10.67 0.19
CA ILE A 105 9.40 -9.38 -0.32
C ILE A 105 10.26 -9.66 -1.54
N HIS A 106 9.93 -9.05 -2.68
CA HIS A 106 10.75 -9.08 -3.88
C HIS A 106 11.56 -7.80 -3.92
N ILE A 107 12.88 -7.94 -3.82
CA ILE A 107 13.85 -6.84 -3.78
C ILE A 107 14.62 -6.89 -5.10
N GLY A 108 14.46 -5.85 -5.93
CA GLY A 108 15.15 -5.76 -7.21
C GLY A 108 16.43 -4.95 -7.11
N HIS A 109 17.51 -5.46 -7.74
CA HIS A 109 18.84 -4.85 -7.66
C HIS A 109 19.28 -4.17 -8.96
N THR A 110 20.36 -3.37 -8.88
CA THR A 110 20.94 -2.63 -10.01
C THR A 110 21.39 -3.52 -11.17
N ASP A 111 21.75 -4.77 -10.91
CA ASP A 111 22.17 -5.76 -11.90
C ASP A 111 20.99 -6.51 -12.55
N GLY A 112 19.76 -6.19 -12.14
CA GLY A 112 18.53 -6.85 -12.61
C GLY A 112 18.15 -8.11 -11.85
N SER A 113 18.95 -8.56 -10.88
CA SER A 113 18.60 -9.70 -10.02
C SER A 113 17.47 -9.37 -9.06
N ILE A 114 16.70 -10.39 -8.65
CA ILE A 114 15.63 -10.28 -7.66
C ILE A 114 15.95 -11.16 -6.45
N GLU A 115 16.15 -10.56 -5.29
CA GLU A 115 16.21 -11.25 -4.00
C GLU A 115 14.78 -11.44 -3.47
N LYS A 116 14.44 -12.65 -3.04
CA LYS A 116 13.12 -12.98 -2.46
C LYS A 116 13.24 -13.37 -0.99
N VAL A 117 12.69 -12.54 -0.11
CA VAL A 117 12.81 -12.69 1.35
C VAL A 117 11.44 -13.03 1.95
N PRO A 118 11.24 -14.19 2.60
CA PRO A 118 9.95 -14.54 3.22
C PRO A 118 9.61 -13.60 4.38
N PHE A 119 8.34 -13.16 4.47
CA PHE A 119 7.88 -12.24 5.52
C PHE A 119 8.20 -12.73 6.93
N PHE A 120 7.98 -14.02 7.17
CA PHE A 120 8.16 -14.65 8.48
C PHE A 120 9.63 -14.77 8.89
N SER A 121 10.57 -14.65 7.94
CA SER A 121 12.00 -14.74 8.19
C SER A 121 12.65 -13.38 8.45
N LEU A 122 11.88 -12.30 8.49
CA LEU A 122 12.39 -10.98 8.84
C LEU A 122 12.85 -10.93 10.31
N PRO A 123 13.85 -10.11 10.63
CA PRO A 123 14.14 -9.71 12.00
C PRO A 123 12.88 -9.25 12.73
N GLU A 124 12.73 -9.64 14.00
CA GLU A 124 11.55 -9.29 14.79
C GLU A 124 11.37 -7.77 14.95
N GLU A 125 12.46 -7.01 15.00
CA GLU A 125 12.45 -5.52 15.02
C GLU A 125 11.75 -4.88 13.81
N LEU A 126 11.61 -5.58 12.68
CA LEU A 126 10.83 -5.09 11.54
C LEU A 126 9.32 -5.30 11.70
N ALA A 127 8.88 -5.99 12.76
CA ALA A 127 7.48 -6.16 13.11
C ALA A 127 7.04 -5.19 14.23
N ASP A 128 7.91 -4.26 14.64
CA ASP A 128 7.55 -3.19 15.56
C ASP A 128 6.65 -2.16 14.85
N PRO A 129 5.40 -1.94 15.31
CA PRO A 129 4.52 -0.91 14.75
C PRO A 129 5.13 0.49 14.75
N GLY A 130 6.07 0.76 15.66
CA GLY A 130 6.74 2.05 15.80
C GLY A 130 7.71 2.41 14.65
N ILE A 131 8.07 1.46 13.78
CA ILE A 131 8.90 1.79 12.60
C ILE A 131 8.10 2.51 11.51
N PHE A 132 6.77 2.34 11.53
CA PHE A 132 5.85 2.95 10.59
C PHE A 132 5.37 4.31 11.14
N PRO A 133 5.24 5.34 10.30
CA PRO A 133 4.60 6.58 10.69
C PRO A 133 3.20 6.33 11.24
N GLU A 134 2.83 7.01 12.32
CA GLU A 134 1.50 6.88 12.95
C GLU A 134 0.38 7.18 11.96
N ALA A 135 0.62 8.08 11.00
CA ALA A 135 -0.31 8.38 9.91
C ALA A 135 -0.57 7.17 9.00
N CYS A 136 0.43 6.32 8.74
CA CYS A 136 0.24 5.08 7.99
C CYS A 136 -0.51 4.04 8.81
N MET A 137 -0.16 3.91 10.10
CA MET A 137 -0.82 2.99 11.03
C MET A 137 -2.26 3.40 11.40
N SER A 138 -2.66 4.62 11.05
CA SER A 138 -4.00 5.17 11.23
C SER A 138 -4.73 5.41 9.90
N CYS A 139 -4.21 4.88 8.79
CA CYS A 139 -4.81 5.04 7.46
C CYS A 139 -5.84 3.93 7.18
N PHE A 140 -7.06 4.29 6.83
CA PHE A 140 -8.13 3.31 6.52
C PHE A 140 -8.50 3.24 5.04
N ASP A 141 -7.64 3.72 4.14
CA ASP A 141 -7.90 3.76 2.71
C ASP A 141 -6.78 3.13 1.88
N TYR A 142 -6.61 1.81 1.99
CA TYR A 142 -5.63 1.08 1.19
C TYR A 142 -5.95 1.17 -0.32
N LEU A 143 -7.22 1.12 -0.70
CA LEU A 143 -7.65 1.06 -2.10
C LEU A 143 -7.72 2.43 -2.79
N ASN A 144 -7.37 3.52 -2.10
CA ASN A 144 -7.41 4.88 -2.64
C ASN A 144 -8.80 5.23 -3.22
N SER A 145 -9.78 5.20 -2.32
CA SER A 145 -11.22 5.29 -2.61
C SER A 145 -11.65 6.57 -3.34
N LEU A 146 -10.89 7.66 -3.19
CA LEU A 146 -11.22 8.99 -3.76
C LEU A 146 -10.51 9.30 -5.09
N ALA A 147 -9.72 8.37 -5.63
CA ALA A 147 -9.07 8.52 -6.92
C ALA A 147 -10.00 8.16 -8.10
N ASP A 148 -9.75 8.72 -9.27
CA ASP A 148 -10.53 8.44 -10.48
C ASP A 148 -10.28 7.02 -11.00
N ILE A 149 -9.00 6.63 -11.01
CA ILE A 149 -8.55 5.24 -11.14
C ILE A 149 -7.57 4.90 -10.04
N THR A 150 -7.50 3.63 -9.67
CA THR A 150 -6.43 3.08 -8.81
C THR A 150 -5.66 2.03 -9.57
N VAL A 151 -4.33 2.10 -9.56
CA VAL A 151 -3.45 1.17 -10.28
C VAL A 151 -2.45 0.57 -9.30
N GLY A 152 -2.41 -0.76 -9.18
CA GLY A 152 -1.49 -1.45 -8.30
C GLY A 152 -1.33 -2.93 -8.67
N TYR A 153 -0.89 -3.77 -7.74
CA TYR A 153 -0.71 -5.21 -7.98
C TYR A 153 -1.58 -6.08 -7.07
N ILE A 154 -2.16 -5.52 -6.01
CA ILE A 154 -2.78 -6.31 -4.92
C ILE A 154 -3.90 -7.25 -5.39
N GLY A 155 -4.68 -6.86 -6.39
CA GLY A 155 -5.74 -7.70 -6.98
C GLY A 155 -5.28 -8.51 -8.19
N ALA A 156 -4.04 -8.30 -8.67
CA ALA A 156 -3.49 -9.02 -9.80
C ALA A 156 -2.96 -10.38 -9.35
N GLU A 157 -3.22 -11.42 -10.15
CA GLU A 157 -2.64 -12.72 -9.89
C GLU A 157 -1.13 -12.71 -10.12
N LEU A 158 -0.39 -13.31 -9.18
CA LEU A 158 1.06 -13.43 -9.29
C LEU A 158 1.44 -14.63 -10.16
N ILE A 159 1.55 -14.36 -11.46
CA ILE A 159 2.00 -15.31 -12.48
C ILE A 159 3.49 -15.11 -12.73
N GLU A 160 4.26 -16.20 -12.69
CA GLU A 160 5.70 -16.13 -12.87
C GLU A 160 6.04 -15.72 -14.32
N GLY A 161 6.91 -14.72 -14.47
CA GLY A 161 7.29 -14.16 -15.77
C GLY A 161 6.35 -13.04 -16.26
N GLU A 162 5.19 -12.84 -15.63
CA GLU A 162 4.26 -11.77 -15.98
C GLU A 162 4.31 -10.60 -14.98
N LYS A 163 3.97 -9.41 -15.45
CA LYS A 163 3.87 -8.18 -14.64
C LYS A 163 2.47 -7.61 -14.73
N LEU A 164 1.51 -8.38 -14.23
CA LEU A 164 0.12 -7.96 -14.21
C LEU A 164 -0.09 -6.84 -13.19
N GLN A 165 -0.93 -5.88 -13.57
CA GLN A 165 -1.42 -4.84 -12.68
C GLN A 165 -2.93 -4.95 -12.57
N TRP A 166 -3.42 -4.61 -11.38
CA TRP A 166 -4.82 -4.45 -11.08
C TRP A 166 -5.21 -2.98 -11.24
N VAL A 167 -6.29 -2.74 -11.98
CA VAL A 167 -6.81 -1.40 -12.29
C VAL A 167 -8.26 -1.33 -11.85
N LEU A 168 -8.55 -0.45 -10.90
CA LEU A 168 -9.90 -0.16 -10.44
C LEU A 168 -10.34 1.21 -10.93
N VAL A 169 -11.36 1.23 -11.80
CA VAL A 169 -11.94 2.45 -12.37
C VAL A 169 -13.16 2.87 -11.56
N ARG A 170 -13.21 4.12 -11.08
CA ARG A 170 -14.29 4.60 -10.20
C ARG A 170 -15.18 5.66 -10.86
N THR A 171 -14.59 6.61 -11.55
CA THR A 171 -15.29 7.80 -12.08
C THR A 171 -15.34 7.81 -13.61
N PRO A 172 -16.23 8.60 -14.24
CA PRO A 172 -16.19 8.85 -15.68
C PRO A 172 -14.83 9.40 -16.16
N GLU A 173 -14.20 10.27 -15.38
CA GLU A 173 -12.83 10.79 -15.56
C GLU A 173 -11.83 9.63 -15.62
N GLY A 174 -11.93 8.70 -14.68
CA GLY A 174 -11.06 7.55 -14.62
C GLY A 174 -11.25 6.61 -15.81
N LYS A 175 -12.49 6.41 -16.24
CA LYS A 175 -12.79 5.67 -17.47
C LYS A 175 -12.11 6.33 -18.66
N ARG A 176 -12.23 7.66 -18.81
CA ARG A 176 -11.55 8.42 -19.88
C ARG A 176 -10.05 8.18 -19.88
N LEU A 177 -9.39 8.15 -18.72
CA LEU A 177 -7.95 7.88 -18.62
C LEU A 177 -7.57 6.50 -19.18
N VAL A 178 -8.34 5.45 -18.86
CA VAL A 178 -8.07 4.10 -19.36
C VAL A 178 -8.34 3.98 -20.86
N GLU A 179 -9.38 4.66 -21.36
CA GLU A 179 -9.68 4.68 -22.80
C GLU A 179 -8.53 5.24 -23.65
N LEU A 180 -7.77 6.22 -23.13
CA LEU A 180 -6.65 6.83 -23.86
C LEU A 180 -5.58 5.83 -24.31
N ILE A 181 -5.40 4.76 -23.54
CA ILE A 181 -4.36 3.74 -23.77
C ILE A 181 -4.96 2.34 -23.98
N ARG A 182 -6.27 2.24 -24.20
CA ARG A 182 -6.99 0.95 -24.25
C ARG A 182 -6.37 -0.04 -25.24
N GLU A 183 -5.98 0.46 -26.42
CA GLU A 183 -5.42 -0.35 -27.51
C GLU A 183 -3.96 -0.76 -27.24
N GLU A 184 -3.29 -0.10 -26.29
CA GLU A 184 -1.93 -0.44 -25.85
C GLU A 184 -1.92 -1.45 -24.68
N LEU A 185 -3.09 -1.75 -24.09
CA LEU A 185 -3.22 -2.62 -22.93
C LEU A 185 -3.69 -4.03 -23.30
N ALA A 186 -2.85 -5.02 -23.01
CA ALA A 186 -3.31 -6.40 -22.84
C ALA A 186 -4.13 -6.51 -21.54
N ARG A 187 -5.36 -7.01 -21.64
CA ARG A 187 -6.32 -7.06 -20.53
C ARG A 187 -6.84 -8.48 -20.35
N CYS A 188 -6.97 -8.89 -19.10
CA CYS A 188 -7.58 -10.14 -18.69
C CYS A 188 -8.61 -9.85 -17.58
N PRO A 189 -9.63 -10.71 -17.41
CA PRO A 189 -10.54 -10.58 -16.28
C PRO A 189 -9.80 -10.81 -14.95
N GLU A 190 -10.32 -10.23 -13.88
CA GLU A 190 -9.86 -10.53 -12.53
C GLU A 190 -10.02 -12.02 -12.22
N THR A 191 -9.10 -12.55 -11.41
CA THR A 191 -9.12 -13.95 -10.97
C THR A 191 -9.21 -14.05 -9.45
N GLY A 192 -9.42 -15.28 -8.96
CA GLY A 192 -9.54 -15.56 -7.54
C GLY A 192 -10.99 -15.60 -7.05
N THR A 193 -11.15 -15.89 -5.76
CA THR A 193 -12.45 -15.91 -5.08
C THR A 193 -12.41 -14.94 -3.91
N TRP A 194 -13.55 -14.38 -3.54
CA TRP A 194 -13.66 -13.42 -2.44
C TRP A 194 -13.38 -14.02 -1.05
N GLU A 195 -13.24 -15.35 -0.95
CA GLU A 195 -13.07 -16.06 0.31
C GLU A 195 -11.65 -15.92 0.88
N CYS A 196 -11.52 -15.19 1.99
CA CYS A 196 -10.27 -15.09 2.76
C CYS A 196 -10.51 -15.18 4.27
N ARG A 197 -11.71 -15.59 4.71
CA ARG A 197 -12.16 -15.39 6.10
C ARG A 197 -11.25 -16.09 7.10
N LYS A 198 -10.85 -17.32 6.78
CA LYS A 198 -9.94 -18.11 7.62
C LYS A 198 -8.57 -17.46 7.76
N PHE A 199 -8.05 -16.86 6.69
CA PHE A 199 -6.75 -16.19 6.70
C PHE A 199 -6.77 -14.93 7.56
N VAL A 200 -7.82 -14.12 7.43
CA VAL A 200 -8.00 -12.91 8.26
C VAL A 200 -8.10 -13.29 9.73
N LEU A 201 -8.95 -14.27 10.09
CA LEU A 201 -9.07 -14.72 11.49
C LEU A 201 -7.77 -15.24 12.08
N ASN A 202 -7.04 -16.07 11.33
CA ASN A 202 -5.77 -16.64 11.80
C ASN A 202 -4.73 -15.55 12.08
N ALA A 203 -4.74 -14.46 11.30
CA ALA A 203 -3.85 -13.32 11.53
C ALA A 203 -4.34 -12.40 12.67
N SER A 204 -5.66 -12.26 12.83
CA SER A 204 -6.29 -11.26 13.72
C SER A 204 -5.85 -11.36 15.17
N LYS A 205 -5.68 -12.58 15.72
CA LYS A 205 -5.24 -12.75 17.12
C LYS A 205 -3.85 -12.15 17.35
N GLY A 206 -2.89 -12.48 16.48
CA GLY A 206 -1.53 -11.95 16.58
C GLY A 206 -1.47 -10.44 16.34
N ILE A 207 -2.32 -9.92 15.44
CA ILE A 207 -2.49 -8.48 15.22
C ILE A 207 -2.94 -7.80 16.51
N MET A 208 -4.01 -8.29 17.13
CA MET A 208 -4.58 -7.71 18.35
C MET A 208 -3.56 -7.67 19.49
N GLU A 209 -2.84 -8.77 19.71
CA GLU A 209 -1.81 -8.87 20.73
C GLU A 209 -0.68 -7.86 20.46
N ASN A 210 -0.15 -7.82 19.24
CA ASN A 210 0.94 -6.93 18.86
C ASN A 210 0.56 -5.44 18.91
N MET A 211 -0.67 -5.08 18.53
CA MET A 211 -1.14 -3.69 18.55
C MET A 211 -1.37 -3.16 19.98
N ARG A 212 -1.78 -4.03 20.91
CA ARG A 212 -2.01 -3.68 22.33
C ARG A 212 -0.70 -3.56 23.12
N GLU A 213 0.33 -4.29 22.70
CA GLU A 213 1.61 -4.31 23.40
C GLU A 213 2.36 -2.99 23.22
N THR A 214 2.68 -2.33 24.33
CA THR A 214 3.48 -1.10 24.37
C THR A 214 4.79 -1.36 25.11
N GLY A 215 5.91 -0.88 24.57
CA GLY A 215 7.23 -1.05 25.20
C GLY A 215 7.81 -2.47 25.08
N LYS A 216 7.31 -3.29 24.16
CA LYS A 216 7.92 -4.57 23.82
C LYS A 216 9.33 -4.35 23.27
N GLU A 217 10.30 -5.09 23.77
CA GLU A 217 11.62 -5.17 23.12
C GLU A 217 11.55 -6.16 21.95
N TYR A 218 11.92 -5.68 20.77
CA TYR A 218 11.96 -6.51 19.56
C TYR A 218 13.38 -7.01 19.30
N SER A 219 13.52 -8.31 19.05
CA SER A 219 14.83 -8.91 18.77
C SER A 219 15.35 -8.55 17.39
N LYS A 220 16.67 -8.34 17.28
CA LYS A 220 17.37 -8.25 15.99
C LYS A 220 17.46 -9.59 15.25
N LYS A 221 17.12 -10.69 15.93
CA LYS A 221 17.18 -12.03 15.34
C LYS A 221 15.96 -12.27 14.45
N ARG A 222 16.16 -13.08 13.41
CA ARG A 222 15.07 -13.57 12.57
C ARG A 222 14.16 -14.46 13.40
N LYS A 223 12.83 -14.33 13.22
CA LYS A 223 11.85 -15.19 13.91
C LYS A 223 12.05 -16.66 13.55
N ILE A 224 12.33 -16.94 12.27
CA ILE A 224 12.66 -18.27 11.77
C ILE A 224 13.80 -18.24 10.73
N PRO A 225 14.52 -19.37 10.51
CA PRO A 225 15.52 -19.48 9.45
C PRO A 225 14.95 -19.27 8.04
N LEU A 226 15.77 -18.75 7.13
CA LEU A 226 15.35 -18.45 5.75
C LEU A 226 14.78 -19.67 5.02
N TRP A 227 15.43 -20.83 5.10
CA TRP A 227 14.99 -22.04 4.41
C TRP A 227 13.57 -22.48 4.86
N LEU A 228 13.27 -22.35 6.15
CA LEU A 228 11.96 -22.72 6.70
C LEU A 228 10.90 -21.71 6.26
N GLY A 229 11.22 -20.41 6.28
CA GLY A 229 10.31 -19.39 5.77
C GLY A 229 10.03 -19.53 4.28
N GLN A 230 11.01 -19.98 3.47
CA GLN A 230 10.80 -20.25 2.05
C GLN A 230 9.78 -21.38 1.83
N LEU A 231 9.86 -22.46 2.62
CA LEU A 231 8.89 -23.56 2.58
C LEU A 231 7.49 -23.10 2.99
N MET A 232 7.39 -22.33 4.08
CA MET A 232 6.11 -21.78 4.54
C MET A 232 5.48 -20.85 3.48
N ALA A 233 6.25 -19.93 2.91
CA ALA A 233 5.78 -19.04 1.86
C ALA A 233 5.34 -19.82 0.60
N ALA A 234 6.01 -20.92 0.25
CA ALA A 234 5.58 -21.79 -0.85
C ALA A 234 4.23 -22.49 -0.54
N GLY A 235 4.06 -23.01 0.68
CA GLY A 235 2.80 -23.63 1.11
C GLY A 235 1.62 -22.65 1.15
N LEU A 236 1.86 -21.44 1.66
CA LEU A 236 0.85 -20.37 1.69
C LEU A 236 0.53 -19.84 0.29
N ARG A 237 1.51 -19.75 -0.62
CA ARG A 237 1.24 -19.39 -2.03
C ARG A 237 0.28 -20.39 -2.70
N LEU A 238 0.36 -21.67 -2.35
CA LEU A 238 -0.47 -22.72 -2.94
C LEU A 238 -1.89 -22.72 -2.38
N THR A 239 -2.04 -22.55 -1.06
CA THR A 239 -3.31 -22.70 -0.35
C THR A 239 -4.00 -21.37 0.00
N GLY A 240 -3.26 -20.27 -0.09
CA GLY A 240 -3.71 -18.93 0.23
C GLY A 240 -4.61 -18.30 -0.81
N PRO A 241 -5.25 -17.17 -0.45
CA PRO A 241 -6.08 -16.43 -1.36
C PRO A 241 -5.25 -15.87 -2.53
N LYS A 242 -5.87 -15.76 -3.71
CA LYS A 242 -5.24 -15.30 -4.95
C LYS A 242 -6.09 -14.21 -5.59
N GLY A 243 -5.46 -13.38 -6.44
CA GLY A 243 -6.13 -12.31 -7.16
C GLY A 243 -6.94 -11.42 -6.23
N ILE A 244 -8.23 -11.23 -6.52
CA ILE A 244 -9.13 -10.39 -5.70
C ILE A 244 -9.28 -10.88 -4.26
N GLY A 245 -9.15 -12.19 -4.01
CA GLY A 245 -9.17 -12.74 -2.66
C GLY A 245 -7.95 -12.32 -1.84
N PHE A 246 -6.79 -12.19 -2.47
CA PHE A 246 -5.58 -11.69 -1.81
C PHE A 246 -5.72 -10.19 -1.50
N ALA A 247 -6.27 -9.42 -2.43
CA ALA A 247 -6.59 -8.02 -2.18
C ALA A 247 -7.54 -7.86 -0.99
N HIS A 248 -8.64 -8.63 -0.95
CA HIS A 248 -9.59 -8.63 0.16
C HIS A 248 -8.92 -8.98 1.50
N TYR A 249 -8.16 -10.09 1.54
CA TYR A 249 -7.36 -10.48 2.71
C TYR A 249 -6.46 -9.34 3.20
N SER A 250 -5.70 -8.74 2.28
CA SER A 250 -4.72 -7.71 2.61
C SER A 250 -5.41 -6.45 3.11
N VAL A 251 -6.50 -6.01 2.49
CA VAL A 251 -7.28 -4.85 2.94
C VAL A 251 -7.77 -5.07 4.36
N ASP A 252 -8.45 -6.19 4.63
CA ASP A 252 -9.04 -6.44 5.95
C ASP A 252 -7.97 -6.62 7.02
N TYR A 253 -6.87 -7.32 6.70
CA TYR A 253 -5.72 -7.44 7.59
C TYR A 253 -5.24 -6.05 8.06
N HIS A 254 -5.06 -5.10 7.13
CA HIS A 254 -4.56 -3.77 7.45
C HIS A 254 -5.61 -2.94 8.19
N LEU A 255 -6.89 -2.98 7.79
CA LEU A 255 -7.96 -2.26 8.49
C LEU A 255 -8.10 -2.71 9.94
N ILE A 256 -8.08 -4.03 10.18
CA ILE A 256 -8.11 -4.61 11.53
C ILE A 256 -6.89 -4.17 12.33
N ARG A 257 -5.69 -4.24 11.75
CA ARG A 257 -4.46 -3.80 12.41
C ARG A 257 -4.50 -2.32 12.78
N HIS A 258 -4.90 -1.45 11.86
CA HIS A 258 -4.98 -0.01 12.08
C HIS A 258 -6.06 0.35 13.11
N TYR A 259 -7.20 -0.36 13.09
CA TYR A 259 -8.23 -0.19 14.10
C TYR A 259 -7.69 -0.44 15.50
N TYR A 260 -7.02 -1.58 15.72
CA TYR A 260 -6.46 -1.90 17.03
C TYR A 260 -5.27 -1.01 17.40
N PHE A 261 -4.50 -0.52 16.42
CA PHE A 261 -3.47 0.48 16.65
C PHE A 261 -4.06 1.78 17.21
N VAL A 262 -5.05 2.36 16.51
CA VAL A 262 -5.72 3.60 16.93
C VAL A 262 -6.44 3.39 18.27
N LYS A 263 -7.18 2.30 18.44
CA LYS A 263 -7.88 1.98 19.68
C LYS A 263 -6.94 1.89 20.89
N SER A 264 -5.74 1.34 20.69
CA SER A 264 -4.80 1.12 21.81
C SER A 264 -3.95 2.35 22.11
N ARG A 265 -3.55 3.13 21.09
CA ARG A 265 -2.60 4.25 21.24
C ARG A 265 -3.24 5.64 21.19
N PHE A 266 -4.37 5.77 20.50
CA PHE A 266 -5.10 7.03 20.29
C PHE A 266 -6.61 6.86 20.55
N PRO A 267 -7.02 6.34 21.73
CA PRO A 267 -8.42 6.02 22.00
C PRO A 267 -9.35 7.24 21.84
N ASP A 268 -8.89 8.43 22.23
CA ASP A 268 -9.67 9.68 22.13
C ASP A 268 -9.94 10.10 20.67
N MET A 269 -9.16 9.57 19.71
CA MET A 269 -9.30 9.86 18.29
C MET A 269 -10.05 8.76 17.53
N LEU A 270 -10.46 7.68 18.20
CA LEU A 270 -11.03 6.49 17.55
C LEU A 270 -12.26 6.84 16.70
N GLU A 271 -13.23 7.56 17.26
CA GLU A 271 -14.45 7.97 16.56
C GLU A 271 -14.17 8.96 15.41
N THR A 272 -13.07 9.71 15.50
CA THR A 272 -12.70 10.72 14.48
C THR A 272 -11.97 10.08 13.30
N LEU A 273 -11.05 9.17 13.57
CA LEU A 273 -10.15 8.61 12.56
C LEU A 273 -10.70 7.36 11.90
N VAL A 274 -11.50 6.55 12.60
CA VAL A 274 -12.00 5.27 12.09
C VAL A 274 -13.27 5.47 11.26
N PRO A 275 -13.26 5.17 9.95
CA PRO A 275 -14.46 5.24 9.13
C PRO A 275 -15.51 4.19 9.55
N ARG A 276 -16.79 4.50 9.32
CA ARG A 276 -17.94 3.65 9.72
C ARG A 276 -17.89 2.21 9.22
N HIS A 277 -17.34 1.98 8.02
CA HIS A 277 -17.25 0.63 7.44
C HIS A 277 -16.25 -0.27 8.18
N VAL A 278 -15.31 0.29 8.96
CA VAL A 278 -14.28 -0.51 9.63
C VAL A 278 -14.89 -1.34 10.78
N PRO A 279 -15.68 -0.77 11.72
CA PRO A 279 -16.43 -1.57 12.70
C PRO A 279 -17.38 -2.61 12.08
N GLU A 280 -17.98 -2.31 10.93
CA GLU A 280 -18.83 -3.27 10.18
C GLU A 280 -18.00 -4.48 9.75
N ILE A 281 -16.84 -4.26 9.11
CA ILE A 281 -15.90 -5.32 8.72
C ILE A 281 -15.44 -6.13 9.94
N LEU A 282 -15.06 -5.49 11.06
CA LEU A 282 -14.67 -6.21 12.29
C LEU A 282 -15.80 -7.12 12.80
N SER A 283 -17.06 -6.68 12.67
CA SER A 283 -18.24 -7.44 13.08
C SER A 283 -18.47 -8.68 12.20
N GLU A 284 -18.20 -8.60 10.90
CA GLU A 284 -18.26 -9.77 9.99
C GLU A 284 -17.31 -10.89 10.43
N TYR A 285 -16.16 -10.51 11.00
CA TYR A 285 -15.20 -11.44 11.56
C TYR A 285 -15.53 -11.90 12.98
N GLY A 286 -16.44 -11.22 13.69
CA GLY A 286 -16.73 -11.45 15.11
C GLY A 286 -15.63 -10.94 16.04
N LEU A 287 -14.92 -9.88 15.62
CA LEU A 287 -13.83 -9.28 16.39
C LEU A 287 -14.36 -8.19 17.36
N PRO A 288 -13.74 -8.03 18.53
CA PRO A 288 -14.22 -7.06 19.53
C PRO A 288 -13.95 -5.61 19.12
N LEU A 289 -15.02 -4.81 19.13
CA LEU A 289 -14.98 -3.34 19.04
C LEU A 289 -14.60 -2.69 20.37
#